data_AF-A0A221SZ92-F1
#
_entry.id   AF-A0A221SZ92-F1
#
_cell.length_a   1.000
_cell.length_b   1.000
_cell.length_c   1.000
_cell.angle_alpha   90.00
_cell.angle_beta   90.00
_cell.angle_gamma   90.00
#
_symmetry.space_group_name_H-M   'P 1'
#
loop_
_entity.id
_entity.type
_entity.pdbx_description
1 polymer ?
#
loop_
_entity_poly.entity_id
_entity_poly.type
_entity_poly.pdbx_seq_one_letter_code
_entity_poly.pdbx_strand_id
1 'polypeptide(L)'
;MLLPAASAATLTLSAGQSGQLGDQRVTVVRVQDNRCPINARCIRAGELIVKVLVGQGRALRFLTLELPAPQDAAWKGLRVLSAPGRATNDRRPVPVTFSDQP
;
A
#
# COMPACT_ATOMS: atom_id res chain seq x y z
N MET A 1 30.05 9.24 17.54
CA MET A 1 29.06 8.15 17.42
C MET A 1 28.09 8.52 16.31
N LEU A 2 28.16 7.85 15.14
CA LEU A 2 27.10 7.93 14.13
C LEU A 2 26.07 6.85 14.46
N LEU A 3 24.85 7.24 14.79
CA LEU A 3 23.72 6.30 14.89
C LEU A 3 23.36 5.84 13.48
N PRO A 4 23.14 4.53 13.23
CA PRO A 4 22.54 4.10 11.98
C PRO A 4 21.11 4.64 11.95
N ALA A 5 20.81 5.54 11.01
CA ALA A 5 19.44 5.87 10.70
C ALA A 5 18.74 4.57 10.31
N ALA A 6 17.71 4.15 11.06
CA ALA A 6 16.84 3.06 10.65
C ALA A 6 16.22 3.48 9.32
N SER A 7 16.76 2.95 8.22
CA SER A 7 16.29 3.30 6.89
C SER A 7 14.92 2.66 6.73
N ALA A 8 13.88 3.46 6.56
CA ALA A 8 12.53 2.97 6.26
C ALA A 8 12.63 2.02 5.06
N ALA A 9 12.27 0.76 5.26
CA ALA A 9 12.18 -0.14 4.12
C ALA A 9 10.99 0.33 3.28
N THR A 10 11.15 0.23 1.97
CA THR A 10 10.05 0.46 1.03
C THR A 10 9.99 -0.68 0.05
N LEU A 11 8.77 -1.00 -0.37
CA LEU A 11 8.52 -2.11 -1.27
C LEU A 11 7.35 -1.75 -2.18
N THR A 12 7.54 -1.90 -3.49
CA THR A 12 6.49 -1.67 -4.47
C THR A 12 5.97 -3.00 -5.02
N LEU A 13 4.68 -3.25 -4.88
CA LEU A 13 4.00 -4.46 -5.36
C LEU A 13 2.70 -4.10 -6.08
N SER A 14 2.32 -4.91 -7.06
CA SER A 14 1.00 -4.91 -7.69
C SER A 14 0.18 -6.09 -7.18
N ALA A 15 -1.13 -6.09 -7.48
CA ALA A 15 -2.01 -7.22 -7.15
C ALA A 15 -1.44 -8.57 -7.64
N GLY A 16 -1.44 -9.57 -6.77
CA GLY A 16 -0.89 -10.90 -6.99
C GLY A 16 0.61 -11.04 -6.67
N GLN A 17 1.32 -9.93 -6.45
CA GLN A 17 2.75 -9.97 -6.11
C GLN A 17 2.98 -10.05 -4.60
N SER A 18 4.13 -10.63 -4.24
CA SER A 18 4.64 -10.67 -2.87
C SER A 18 6.08 -10.16 -2.80
N GLY A 19 6.47 -9.59 -1.67
CA GLY A 19 7.85 -9.21 -1.40
C GLY A 19 8.15 -9.12 0.10
N GLN A 20 9.43 -9.00 0.43
CA GLN A 20 9.88 -8.77 1.81
C GLN A 20 9.95 -7.27 2.09
N LEU A 21 9.45 -6.87 3.26
CA LEU A 21 9.57 -5.54 3.82
C LEU A 21 9.98 -5.70 5.29
N GLY A 22 11.25 -5.45 5.59
CA GLY A 22 11.86 -5.86 6.86
C GLY A 22 11.66 -7.37 7.10
N ASP A 23 11.16 -7.72 8.29
CA ASP A 23 10.89 -9.10 8.70
C ASP A 23 9.52 -9.62 8.24
N GLN A 24 8.78 -8.83 7.45
CA GLN A 24 7.43 -9.16 7.00
C GLN A 24 7.41 -9.57 5.53
N ARG A 25 6.67 -10.62 5.22
CA ARG A 25 6.27 -10.96 3.84
C ARG A 25 4.94 -10.30 3.53
N VAL A 26 4.93 -9.35 2.62
CA VAL A 26 3.72 -8.65 2.18
C VAL A 26 3.27 -9.25 0.85
N THR A 27 2.00 -9.64 0.76
CA THR A 27 1.36 -10.11 -0.48
C THR A 27 0.17 -9.23 -0.78
N VAL A 28 0.13 -8.62 -1.97
CA VAL A 28 -1.00 -7.81 -2.39
C VAL A 28 -2.08 -8.72 -2.96
N VAL A 29 -3.20 -8.80 -2.25
CA VAL A 29 -4.33 -9.65 -2.67
C VAL A 29 -5.21 -8.90 -3.65
N ARG A 30 -5.51 -7.63 -3.37
CA ARG A 30 -6.37 -6.80 -4.21
C ARG A 30 -6.04 -5.34 -4.06
N VAL A 31 -6.11 -4.60 -5.16
CA VAL A 31 -6.09 -3.14 -5.20
C VAL A 31 -7.42 -2.68 -5.79
N GLN A 32 -8.08 -1.73 -5.13
CA GLN A 32 -9.23 -1.02 -5.64
C GLN A 32 -8.86 0.46 -5.70
N ASP A 33 -8.78 1.00 -6.90
CA ASP A 33 -8.43 2.40 -7.13
C ASP A 33 -9.70 3.18 -7.48
N ASN A 34 -10.26 3.90 -6.51
CA ASN A 34 -11.42 4.77 -6.71
C ASN A 34 -11.01 6.25 -6.85
N ARG A 35 -9.71 6.52 -7.07
CA ARG A 35 -9.22 7.89 -7.28
C ARG A 35 -9.75 8.43 -8.61
N CYS A 36 -9.82 9.76 -8.74
CA CYS A 36 -10.35 10.37 -9.95
C CYS A 36 -9.43 10.12 -11.17
N PRO A 37 -9.95 9.56 -12.27
CA PRO A 37 -9.17 9.36 -13.50
C PRO A 37 -8.75 10.67 -14.16
N ILE A 38 -7.62 10.66 -14.89
CA ILE A 38 -7.09 11.87 -15.56
C ILE A 38 -8.03 12.40 -16.66
N ASN A 39 -8.78 11.52 -17.30
CA ASN A 39 -9.72 11.82 -18.38
C ASN A 39 -11.15 12.05 -17.86
N ALA A 40 -11.34 12.15 -16.55
CA ALA A 40 -12.64 12.35 -15.92
C ALA A 40 -12.69 13.69 -15.17
N ARG A 41 -13.90 14.25 -15.09
CA ARG A 41 -14.20 15.40 -14.23
C ARG A 41 -15.01 14.91 -13.03
N CYS A 42 -14.32 14.49 -11.97
CA CYS A 42 -14.99 14.02 -10.76
C CYS A 42 -15.36 15.20 -9.86
N ILE A 43 -16.58 15.22 -9.34
CA ILE A 43 -17.00 16.18 -8.30
C ILE A 43 -16.29 15.85 -6.98
N ARG A 44 -16.07 14.55 -6.70
CA ARG A 44 -15.33 14.02 -5.54
C ARG A 44 -14.42 12.87 -5.99
N ALA A 45 -13.18 12.84 -5.52
CA ALA A 45 -12.30 11.68 -5.67
C ALA A 45 -12.51 10.71 -4.49
N GLY A 46 -12.44 9.40 -4.77
CA GLY A 46 -12.44 8.37 -3.73
C GLY A 46 -11.03 7.97 -3.30
N GLU A 47 -10.99 7.01 -2.38
CA GLU A 47 -9.79 6.43 -1.78
C GLU A 47 -9.19 5.31 -2.66
N LEU A 48 -7.89 5.07 -2.52
CA LEU A 48 -7.28 3.81 -2.96
C LEU A 48 -7.28 2.82 -1.80
N ILE A 49 -7.89 1.65 -2.00
CA ILE A 49 -8.05 0.61 -0.98
C ILE A 49 -7.20 -0.61 -1.38
N VAL A 50 -6.34 -1.07 -0.49
CA VAL A 50 -5.43 -2.19 -0.72
C VAL A 50 -5.63 -3.25 0.34
N LYS A 51 -5.93 -4.46 -0.11
CA LYS A 51 -6.00 -5.65 0.76
C LYS A 51 -4.71 -6.43 0.63
N VAL A 52 -4.02 -6.62 1.75
CA VAL A 52 -2.76 -7.35 1.81
C VAL A 52 -2.83 -8.49 2.81
N LEU A 53 -2.12 -9.58 2.51
CA LEU A 53 -1.78 -10.61 3.46
C LEU A 53 -0.36 -10.34 3.94
N VAL A 54 -0.19 -10.16 5.24
CA VAL A 54 1.11 -9.96 5.88
C VAL A 54 1.47 -11.20 6.68
N GLY A 55 2.62 -11.78 6.37
CA GLY A 55 3.21 -12.85 7.14
C GLY A 55 4.42 -12.37 7.93
N GLN A 56 4.51 -12.78 9.19
CA GLN A 56 5.66 -12.52 10.06
C GLN A 56 5.92 -13.76 10.91
N GLY A 57 7.00 -14.48 10.62
CA GLY A 57 7.25 -15.81 11.18
C GLY A 57 6.11 -16.78 10.86
N ARG A 58 5.44 -17.30 11.89
CA ARG A 58 4.27 -18.21 11.75
C ARG A 58 2.93 -17.48 11.71
N ALA A 59 2.91 -16.18 12.00
CA ALA A 59 1.68 -15.41 12.03
C ALA A 59 1.33 -14.90 10.63
N LEU A 60 0.05 -15.02 10.25
CA LEU A 60 -0.52 -14.46 9.03
C LEU A 60 -1.69 -13.56 9.42
N ARG A 61 -1.77 -12.36 8.82
CA ARG A 61 -2.91 -11.46 9.03
C ARG A 61 -3.29 -10.72 7.75
N PHE A 62 -4.58 -10.51 7.57
CA PHE A 62 -5.08 -9.62 6.52
C PHE A 62 -5.15 -8.19 7.02
N LEU A 63 -4.63 -7.26 6.23
CA LEU A 63 -4.77 -5.82 6.46
C LEU A 63 -5.52 -5.19 5.29
N THR A 64 -6.38 -4.22 5.62
CA THR A 64 -6.92 -3.28 4.65
C THR A 64 -6.25 -1.94 4.90
N LEU A 65 -5.60 -1.39 3.89
CA LEU A 65 -4.89 -0.14 3.92
C LEU A 65 -5.53 0.83 2.93
N GLU A 66 -5.55 2.11 3.26
CA GLU A 66 -6.21 3.15 2.48
C GLU A 66 -5.22 4.28 2.17
N LEU A 67 -5.43 4.95 1.03
CA LEU A 67 -4.67 6.14 0.63
C LEU A 67 -5.63 7.21 0.04
N PRO A 68 -5.71 8.41 0.66
CA PRO A 68 -5.15 8.76 1.97
C PRO A 68 -5.58 7.86 3.13
N ALA A 69 -4.72 7.77 4.16
CA ALA A 69 -5.09 7.02 5.37
C ALA A 69 -6.15 7.81 6.18
N PRO A 70 -7.16 7.15 6.78
CA PRO A 70 -8.08 7.77 7.72
C PRO A 70 -7.34 8.42 8.89
N GLN A 71 -7.90 9.52 9.43
CA GLN A 71 -7.26 10.30 10.50
C GLN A 71 -7.05 9.50 11.80
N ASP A 72 -7.90 8.51 12.05
CA ASP A 72 -7.91 7.62 13.21
C ASP A 72 -7.37 6.21 12.90
N ALA A 73 -6.72 6.04 11.73
CA ALA A 73 -6.18 4.74 11.34
C ALA A 73 -5.07 4.30 12.30
N ALA A 74 -5.33 3.26 13.08
CA ALA A 74 -4.32 2.65 13.94
C ALA A 74 -3.15 2.11 13.10
N TRP A 75 -1.91 2.40 13.54
CA TRP A 75 -0.71 1.86 12.94
C TRP A 75 -0.64 0.33 13.10
N LYS A 76 -0.55 -0.40 11.99
CA LYS A 76 -0.53 -1.88 11.96
C LYS A 76 0.80 -2.45 11.49
N GLY A 77 1.87 -1.65 11.56
CA GLY A 77 3.21 -2.02 11.10
C GLY A 77 3.42 -1.91 9.58
N LEU A 78 2.43 -1.38 8.85
CA LEU A 78 2.46 -1.24 7.40
C LEU A 78 1.54 -0.11 6.97
N ARG A 79 1.98 0.76 6.07
CA ARG A 79 1.14 1.75 5.36
C ARG A 79 1.44 1.77 3.87
N VAL A 80 0.51 2.38 3.14
CA VAL A 80 0.72 2.79 1.76
C VAL A 80 1.38 4.17 1.76
N LEU A 81 2.59 4.27 1.21
CA LEU A 81 3.27 5.55 1.00
C LEU A 81 2.76 6.24 -0.27
N SER A 82 2.63 5.48 -1.33
CA SER A 82 2.17 5.98 -2.62
C SER A 82 1.65 4.84 -3.47
N ALA A 83 0.77 5.17 -4.41
CA ALA A 83 0.38 4.28 -5.48
C ALA A 83 0.63 5.04 -6.79
N PRO A 84 1.85 4.98 -7.34
CA PRO A 84 2.18 5.68 -8.56
C PRO A 84 1.32 5.16 -9.73
N GLY A 85 1.02 6.06 -10.65
CA GLY A 85 0.01 5.84 -11.66
C GLY A 85 -1.25 6.65 -11.37
N ARG A 86 -1.94 6.99 -12.45
CA ARG A 86 -3.23 7.68 -12.40
C ARG A 86 -4.29 6.59 -12.50
N ALA A 87 -5.47 6.76 -11.91
CA ALA A 87 -6.59 5.92 -12.26
C ALA A 87 -6.79 6.08 -13.79
N THR A 88 -6.45 5.06 -14.56
CA THR A 88 -6.72 5.00 -15.99
C THR A 88 -7.83 3.98 -16.20
N ASN A 89 -8.53 4.04 -17.32
CA ASN A 89 -9.50 3.00 -17.67
C ASN A 89 -8.83 1.68 -18.08
N ASP A 90 -7.49 1.62 -18.00
CA ASP A 90 -6.69 0.49 -18.43
C ASP A 90 -6.64 -0.52 -17.28
N ARG A 91 -6.86 -1.81 -17.57
CA ARG A 91 -6.84 -2.90 -16.57
C ARG A 91 -5.43 -3.23 -16.05
N ARG A 92 -4.49 -2.29 -16.12
CA ARG A 92 -3.12 -2.52 -15.64
C ARG A 92 -3.14 -2.59 -14.10
N PRO A 93 -2.47 -3.58 -13.50
CA PRO A 93 -2.32 -3.63 -12.05
C PRO A 93 -1.68 -2.33 -11.54
N VAL A 94 -2.32 -1.68 -10.57
CA VAL A 94 -1.80 -0.46 -9.95
C VAL A 94 -0.65 -0.85 -9.01
N PRO A 95 0.59 -0.37 -9.24
CA PRO A 95 1.68 -0.58 -8.31
C PRO A 95 1.47 0.25 -7.05
N VAL A 96 1.71 -0.37 -5.89
CA VAL A 96 1.55 0.24 -4.57
C VAL A 96 2.86 0.14 -3.82
N THR A 97 3.37 1.27 -3.35
CA THR A 97 4.56 1.38 -2.51
C THR A 97 4.15 1.37 -1.04
N PHE A 98 4.69 0.41 -0.30
CA PHE A 98 4.48 0.23 1.12
C PHE A 98 5.70 0.68 1.93
N SER A 99 5.48 0.99 3.20
CA SER A 99 6.54 1.19 4.18
C SER A 99 6.17 0.63 5.54
N ASP A 100 7.20 0.20 6.26
CA ASP A 100 7.17 -0.27 7.64
C ASP A 100 7.47 0.84 8.65
N GLN A 101 7.62 2.08 8.19
CA GLN A 101 7.75 3.24 9.06
C GLN A 101 6.36 3.86 9.37
N PRO A 102 6.09 4.23 10.63
CA PRO A 102 4.86 4.93 11.03
C PRO A 102 4.67 6.29 10.35
#